data_AF-A0A832N511-F1
#
_entry.id   AF-A0A832N511-F1
#
_cell.length_a   1.000
_cell.length_b   1.000
_cell.length_c   1.000
_cell.angle_alpha   90.00
_cell.angle_beta   90.00
_cell.angle_gamma   90.00
#
_symmetry.space_group_name_H-M   'P 1'
#
loop_
_entity.id
_entity.type
_entity.pdbx_description
1 polymer ?
#
loop_
_entity_poly.entity_id
_entity_poly.type
_entity_poly.pdbx_seq_one_letter_code
_entity_poly.pdbx_strand_id
1 'polypeptide(L)'
;ALREGSGGAGMHRGGFGLEYELELLRGHANASFVMDHGRFGPQGARGGADGAVNEVEVWQGGKRHVPEHLSKEQDIALLPGDRVLVRTPGGGGYGDPAKRDHRLIQEDIRLGRYKKAEAKRLFGPGRKT
;
A
#
# COMPACT_ATOMS: atom_id res chain seq x y z
N ALA A 1 -5.97 -1.41 9.12
CA ALA A 1 -4.66 -1.10 9.71
C ALA A 1 -3.83 -0.24 8.76
N LEU A 2 -2.73 0.34 9.22
CA LEU A 2 -1.75 1.00 8.36
C LEU A 2 -1.11 -0.03 7.43
N ARG A 3 -0.97 0.23 6.13
CA ARG A 3 -0.26 -0.64 5.20
C ARG A 3 1.23 -0.33 5.26
N GLU A 4 1.89 -0.89 6.28
CA GLU A 4 3.32 -0.68 6.53
C GLU A 4 4.17 -1.00 5.29
N GLY A 5 5.20 -0.19 5.06
CA GLY A 5 6.09 -0.37 3.91
C GLY A 5 5.53 0.06 2.55
N SER A 6 4.26 0.49 2.45
CA SER A 6 3.67 0.90 1.17
C SER A 6 4.16 2.25 0.64
N GLY A 7 4.67 3.13 1.50
CA GLY A 7 5.19 4.43 1.08
C GLY A 7 6.57 4.31 0.43
N GLY A 8 6.74 4.96 -0.72
CA GLY A 8 8.01 4.99 -1.45
C GLY A 8 9.13 5.62 -0.64
N ALA A 9 10.32 5.02 -0.69
CA ALA A 9 11.49 5.55 -0.01
C ALA A 9 11.96 6.86 -0.65
N GLY A 10 12.40 7.81 0.17
CA GLY A 10 12.96 9.09 -0.29
C GLY A 10 13.54 9.87 0.88
N MET A 11 14.25 10.96 0.57
CA MET A 11 14.65 11.96 1.57
C MET A 11 13.43 12.37 2.41
N HIS A 12 12.29 12.58 1.74
CA HIS A 12 10.96 12.56 2.34
C HIS A 12 10.21 11.33 1.83
N ARG A 13 9.96 10.34 2.70
CA ARG A 13 9.21 9.14 2.32
C ARG A 13 7.75 9.46 1.99
N GLY A 14 7.15 8.64 1.14
CA GLY A 14 5.72 8.67 0.91
C GLY A 14 4.91 8.28 2.16
N GLY A 15 3.65 8.73 2.18
CA GLY A 15 2.66 8.28 3.16
C GLY A 15 2.32 6.80 2.94
N PHE A 16 1.96 6.10 4.02
CA PHE A 16 1.49 4.72 3.91
C PHE A 16 0.02 4.71 3.52
N GLY A 17 -0.36 3.71 2.73
CA GLY A 17 -1.75 3.39 2.50
C GLY A 17 -2.41 2.73 3.71
N LEU A 18 -3.61 2.22 3.48
CA LEU A 18 -4.42 1.49 4.44
C LEU A 18 -4.67 0.08 3.89
N GLU A 19 -4.67 -0.89 4.81
CA GLU A 19 -5.16 -2.24 4.55
C GLU A 19 -6.42 -2.45 5.38
N TYR A 20 -7.54 -2.73 4.72
CA TYR A 20 -8.80 -2.96 5.41
C TYR A 20 -9.60 -4.05 4.72
N GLU A 21 -10.30 -4.84 5.52
CA GLU A 21 -11.19 -5.89 5.06
C GLU A 21 -12.61 -5.58 5.52
N LEU A 22 -13.56 -5.72 4.60
CA LEU A 22 -14.99 -5.57 4.86
C LEU A 22 -15.66 -6.91 4.64
N GLU A 23 -16.40 -7.37 5.65
CA GLU A 23 -17.21 -8.58 5.57
C GLU A 23 -18.69 -8.20 5.67
N LEU A 24 -19.51 -8.73 4.76
CA LEU A 24 -20.94 -8.56 4.87
C LEU A 24 -21.47 -9.52 5.93
N LEU A 25 -22.01 -8.99 7.03
CA LEU A 25 -22.50 -9.84 8.12
C LEU A 25 -23.96 -10.29 7.92
N ARG A 26 -24.79 -9.45 7.30
CA ARG A 26 -26.23 -9.70 7.12
C ARG A 26 -26.77 -8.93 5.90
N GLY A 27 -27.82 -9.46 5.29
CA GLY A 27 -28.52 -8.82 4.18
C GLY A 27 -27.83 -9.05 2.82
N HIS A 28 -28.02 -8.11 1.90
CA HIS A 28 -27.42 -8.11 0.57
C HIS A 28 -26.73 -6.75 0.36
N ALA A 29 -25.60 -6.75 -0.33
CA ALA A 29 -24.90 -5.52 -0.70
C ALA A 29 -24.27 -5.65 -2.09
N ASN A 30 -23.99 -4.51 -2.73
CA ASN A 30 -23.17 -4.47 -3.93
C ASN A 30 -21.89 -3.71 -3.63
N ALA A 31 -20.75 -4.28 -3.99
CA ALA A 31 -19.45 -3.61 -3.94
C ALA A 31 -19.04 -3.12 -5.34
N SER A 32 -18.52 -1.90 -5.36
CA SER A 32 -17.97 -1.28 -6.58
C SER A 32 -16.68 -0.55 -6.24
N PHE A 33 -15.65 -0.78 -7.03
CA PHE A 33 -14.34 -0.17 -6.91
C PHE A 33 -14.07 0.70 -8.12
N VAL A 34 -13.79 1.98 -7.89
CA VAL A 34 -13.30 2.93 -8.89
C VAL A 34 -12.04 3.56 -8.31
N MET A 35 -10.97 2.78 -8.29
CA MET A 35 -9.70 3.18 -7.71
C MET A 35 -8.62 3.28 -8.79
N ASP A 36 -7.51 3.93 -8.48
CA ASP A 36 -6.35 4.05 -9.36
C ASP A 36 -5.12 3.36 -8.76
N HIS A 37 -4.03 3.34 -9.55
CA HIS A 37 -2.75 2.75 -9.18
C HIS A 37 -2.73 1.22 -9.05
N GLY A 38 -3.63 0.49 -9.71
CA GLY A 38 -3.62 -0.99 -9.72
C GLY A 38 -2.44 -1.61 -10.47
N ARG A 39 -1.85 -0.90 -11.45
CA ARG A 39 -0.69 -1.39 -12.23
C ARG A 39 0.62 -0.71 -11.85
N PHE A 40 0.59 0.59 -11.58
CA PHE A 40 1.74 1.40 -11.22
C PHE A 40 1.38 2.26 -10.01
N GLY A 41 2.24 2.26 -8.99
CA GLY A 41 2.02 3.04 -7.79
C GLY A 41 2.19 4.55 -8.03
N PRO A 42 1.80 5.39 -7.06
CA PRO A 42 2.13 6.81 -7.09
C PRO A 42 3.64 7.01 -7.26
N GLN A 43 4.02 7.76 -8.28
CA GLN A 43 5.42 7.89 -8.70
C GLN A 43 6.26 8.64 -7.66
N GLY A 44 7.48 8.16 -7.44
CA GLY A 44 8.49 8.90 -6.73
C GLY A 44 9.03 10.07 -7.57
N ALA A 45 9.67 11.03 -6.90
CA ALA A 45 10.19 12.22 -7.56
C ALA A 45 11.64 12.50 -7.17
N ARG A 46 12.44 12.99 -8.12
CA ARG A 46 13.83 13.44 -7.93
C ARG A 46 14.72 12.39 -7.22
N GLY A 47 14.57 11.12 -7.60
CA GLY A 47 15.34 10.01 -7.04
C GLY A 47 14.65 9.29 -5.87
N GLY A 48 13.45 9.70 -5.47
CA GLY A 48 12.59 8.89 -4.60
C GLY A 48 11.98 7.71 -5.34
N ALA A 49 11.69 6.64 -4.62
CA ALA A 49 11.04 5.44 -5.15
C ALA A 49 9.52 5.59 -5.20
N ASP A 50 8.88 4.83 -6.09
CA ASP A 50 7.43 4.76 -6.21
C ASP A 50 6.81 4.15 -4.95
N GLY A 51 5.57 4.56 -4.66
CA GLY A 51 4.74 3.91 -3.66
C GLY A 51 4.22 2.57 -4.15
N ALA A 52 3.73 1.74 -3.23
CA ALA A 52 3.09 0.48 -3.57
C ALA A 52 1.79 0.71 -4.36
N VAL A 53 1.46 -0.25 -5.23
CA VAL A 53 0.22 -0.28 -6.02
C VAL A 53 -1.01 -0.51 -5.14
N ASN A 54 -2.17 -0.14 -5.68
CA ASN A 54 -3.47 -0.56 -5.15
C ASN A 54 -3.65 -2.08 -5.36
N GLU A 55 -4.20 -2.78 -4.37
CA GLU A 55 -4.62 -4.18 -4.51
C GLU A 55 -6.05 -4.34 -3.98
N VAL A 56 -6.87 -5.09 -4.72
CA VAL A 56 -8.21 -5.49 -4.32
C VAL A 56 -8.32 -7.01 -4.43
N GLU A 57 -8.80 -7.65 -3.38
CA GLU A 57 -9.15 -9.07 -3.37
C GLU A 57 -10.60 -9.22 -2.92
N VAL A 58 -11.37 -10.02 -3.64
CA VAL A 58 -12.78 -10.29 -3.33
C VAL A 58 -12.94 -11.78 -3.06
N TRP A 59 -13.67 -12.10 -1.99
CA TRP A 59 -13.99 -13.46 -1.57
C TRP A 59 -15.50 -13.64 -1.59
N GLN A 60 -16.00 -14.41 -2.56
CA GLN A 60 -17.43 -14.74 -2.69
C GLN A 60 -17.65 -16.23 -2.52
N GLY A 61 -18.48 -16.65 -1.57
CA GLY A 61 -18.73 -18.06 -1.27
C GLY A 61 -17.43 -18.83 -0.96
N GLY A 62 -16.46 -18.18 -0.33
CA GLY A 62 -15.12 -18.73 -0.04
C GLY A 62 -14.15 -18.78 -1.23
N LYS A 63 -14.52 -18.30 -2.42
CA LYS A 63 -13.64 -18.24 -3.59
C LYS A 63 -13.03 -16.85 -3.74
N ARG A 64 -11.70 -16.80 -3.76
CA ARG A 64 -10.93 -15.58 -4.01
C ARG A 64 -10.85 -15.25 -5.50
N HIS A 65 -11.05 -13.99 -5.86
CA HIS A 65 -10.63 -13.42 -7.13
C HIS A 65 -10.01 -12.04 -6.96
N VAL A 66 -9.32 -11.58 -8.00
CA VAL A 66 -8.80 -10.21 -8.14
C VAL A 66 -9.48 -9.64 -9.38
N PRO A 67 -9.98 -8.38 -9.34
CA PRO A 67 -10.55 -7.72 -10.51
C PRO A 67 -9.62 -7.79 -11.73
N GLU A 68 -10.17 -8.02 -12.93
CA GLU A 68 -9.37 -8.06 -14.17
C GLU A 68 -8.61 -6.75 -14.40
N HIS A 69 -9.23 -5.62 -14.07
CA HIS A 69 -8.63 -4.29 -14.14
C HIS A 69 -7.88 -3.88 -12.86
N LEU A 70 -7.58 -4.84 -11.97
CA LEU A 70 -6.77 -4.76 -10.73
C LEU A 70 -7.32 -3.86 -9.61
N SER A 71 -8.01 -2.79 -9.97
CA SER A 71 -8.47 -1.71 -9.08
C SER A 71 -9.87 -1.22 -9.45
N LYS A 72 -10.51 -1.86 -10.44
CA LYS A 72 -11.80 -1.47 -11.01
C LYS A 72 -12.65 -2.70 -11.29
N GLU A 73 -13.80 -2.77 -10.66
CA GLU A 73 -14.88 -3.73 -10.89
C GLU A 73 -16.12 -3.20 -10.18
N GLN A 74 -17.31 -3.43 -10.73
CA GLN A 74 -18.55 -2.85 -10.24
C GLN A 74 -19.63 -3.92 -10.13
N ASP A 75 -20.68 -3.62 -9.37
CA ASP A 75 -21.89 -4.45 -9.23
C ASP A 75 -21.60 -5.86 -8.72
N ILE A 76 -20.57 -5.99 -7.87
CA ILE A 76 -20.23 -7.26 -7.23
C ILE A 76 -21.25 -7.53 -6.13
N ALA A 77 -22.18 -8.44 -6.38
CA ALA A 77 -23.17 -8.86 -5.39
C ALA A 77 -22.50 -9.61 -4.23
N LEU A 78 -22.70 -9.16 -3.01
CA LEU A 78 -22.19 -9.77 -1.79
C LEU A 78 -23.32 -10.41 -0.99
N LEU A 79 -23.04 -11.61 -0.49
CA LEU A 79 -23.86 -12.35 0.46
C LEU A 79 -23.20 -12.38 1.86
N PRO A 80 -23.95 -12.71 2.94
CA PRO A 80 -23.36 -12.82 4.26
C PRO A 80 -22.18 -13.80 4.29
N GLY A 81 -21.05 -13.35 4.84
CA GLY A 81 -19.77 -14.07 4.87
C GLY A 81 -18.82 -13.75 3.71
N ASP A 82 -19.28 -13.03 2.68
CA ASP A 82 -18.41 -12.54 1.61
C ASP A 82 -17.55 -11.37 2.09
N ARG A 83 -16.33 -11.26 1.56
CA ARG A 83 -15.29 -10.35 2.06
C ARG A 83 -14.61 -9.60 0.93
N VAL A 84 -14.26 -8.36 1.19
CA VAL A 84 -13.44 -7.53 0.31
C VAL A 84 -12.24 -7.04 1.10
N LEU A 85 -11.04 -7.37 0.64
CA LEU A 85 -9.79 -6.81 1.14
C LEU A 85 -9.29 -5.74 0.18
N VAL A 86 -9.01 -4.56 0.71
CA VAL A 86 -8.43 -3.44 -0.04
C VAL A 86 -7.13 -3.01 0.61
N ARG A 87 -6.09 -2.90 -0.22
CA ARG A 87 -4.82 -2.26 0.11
C ARG A 87 -4.67 -1.01 -0.75
N THR A 88 -4.89 0.16 -0.14
CA THR A 88 -4.74 1.43 -0.85
C THR A 88 -3.27 1.68 -1.17
N PRO A 89 -2.96 2.44 -2.25
CA PRO A 89 -1.58 2.72 -2.61
C PRO A 89 -0.88 3.54 -1.53
N GLY A 90 0.44 3.39 -1.43
CA GLY A 90 1.26 4.34 -0.68
C GLY A 90 1.70 5.49 -1.57
N GLY A 91 2.05 6.63 -0.99
CA GLY A 91 2.59 7.75 -1.76
C GLY A 91 4.00 7.46 -2.28
N GLY A 92 4.40 8.12 -3.37
CA GLY A 92 5.79 8.12 -3.84
C GLY A 92 6.70 8.90 -2.90
N GLY A 93 7.96 8.48 -2.80
CA GLY A 93 9.00 9.20 -2.07
C GLY A 93 9.55 10.39 -2.87
N TYR A 94 10.11 11.37 -2.17
CA TYR A 94 10.78 12.51 -2.77
C TYR A 94 12.26 12.56 -2.39
N GLY A 95 13.12 12.75 -3.38
CA GLY A 95 14.57 12.89 -3.19
C GLY A 95 15.28 11.56 -2.90
N ASP A 96 16.61 11.57 -3.04
CA ASP A 96 17.47 10.42 -2.74
C ASP A 96 17.25 9.90 -1.29
N PRO A 97 16.79 8.65 -1.11
CA PRO A 97 16.59 8.04 0.21
C PRO A 97 17.83 8.07 1.12
N ALA A 98 19.04 8.02 0.55
CA ALA A 98 20.29 8.05 1.31
C ALA A 98 20.55 9.43 1.98
N LYS A 99 19.81 10.47 1.56
CA LYS A 99 19.88 11.83 2.15
C LYS A 99 18.84 12.07 3.24
N ARG A 100 18.01 11.08 3.58
CA ARG A 100 17.01 11.21 4.65
C ARG A 100 17.69 11.44 6.00
N ASP A 101 17.22 12.44 6.75
CA ASP A 101 17.74 12.73 8.10
C ASP A 101 17.64 11.48 8.99
N HIS A 102 18.77 11.09 9.57
CA HIS A 102 18.87 9.96 10.49
C HIS A 102 17.88 10.06 11.65
N ARG A 103 17.56 11.26 12.13
CA ARG A 103 16.55 11.47 13.20
C ARG A 103 15.16 11.02 12.77
N LEU A 104 14.77 11.30 11.53
CA LEU A 104 13.48 10.86 10.99
C LEU A 104 13.44 9.35 10.76
N ILE A 105 14.58 8.74 10.42
CA ILE A 105 14.71 7.28 10.31
C ILE A 105 14.51 6.63 11.68
N GLN A 106 15.18 7.15 12.73
CA GLN A 106 15.01 6.63 14.09
C GLN A 106 13.58 6.80 14.60
N GLU A 107 12.93 7.92 14.26
CA GLU A 107 11.54 8.17 14.62
C GLU A 107 10.58 7.18 13.94
N ASP A 108 10.76 6.92 12.65
CA ASP A 108 9.95 5.91 11.95
C ASP A 108 10.15 4.51 12.54
N ILE A 109 11.36 4.15 12.98
CA ILE A 109 11.63 2.89 13.69
C ILE A 109 10.94 2.88 15.06
N ARG A 110 11.06 3.96 15.83
CA ARG A 110 10.44 4.10 17.17
C ARG A 110 8.92 3.97 17.10
N LEU A 111 8.32 4.51 16.05
CA LEU A 111 6.88 4.43 15.77
C LEU A 111 6.46 3.09 15.14
N GLY A 112 7.38 2.15 14.93
CA GLY A 112 7.08 0.83 14.35
C GLY A 112 6.85 0.84 12.84
N ARG A 113 7.00 1.98 12.16
CA ARG A 113 6.74 2.11 10.72
C ARG A 113 7.73 1.33 9.85
N TYR A 114 8.94 1.12 10.35
CA TYR A 114 9.95 0.27 9.71
C TYR A 114 10.75 -0.51 10.75
N LYS A 115 11.14 -1.74 10.39
CA LYS A 115 12.16 -2.48 11.15
C LYS A 115 13.55 -1.91 10.86
N LYS A 116 14.50 -2.03 11.81
CA LYS A 116 15.89 -1.54 11.64
C LYS A 116 16.56 -2.04 10.35
N ALA A 117 16.40 -3.32 10.02
CA ALA A 117 16.98 -3.92 8.82
C ALA A 117 16.38 -3.34 7.53
N GLU A 118 15.07 -3.08 7.54
CA GLU A 118 14.36 -2.46 6.42
C GLU A 118 14.75 -1.00 6.24
N ALA A 119 14.79 -0.22 7.32
CA ALA A 119 15.25 1.16 7.29
C ALA A 119 16.68 1.27 6.74
N LYS A 120 17.58 0.34 7.12
CA LYS A 120 18.95 0.27 6.56
C LYS A 120 18.96 -0.02 5.06
N ARG A 121 18.06 -0.89 4.58
CA ARG A 121 17.96 -1.21 3.15
C ARG A 121 17.41 -0.04 2.34
N LEU A 122 16.40 0.66 2.87
CA LEU A 122 15.67 1.72 2.16
C LEU A 122 16.39 3.07 2.20
N PHE A 123 17.05 3.40 3.31
CA PHE A 123 17.64 4.73 3.56
C PHE A 123 19.14 4.69 3.84
N GLY A 124 19.76 3.51 3.85
CA GLY A 124 21.20 3.39 4.02
C GLY A 124 21.98 3.87 2.79
N PRO A 125 23.26 4.21 2.95
CA PRO A 125 24.11 4.56 1.81
C PRO A 125 24.15 3.38 0.83
N GLY A 126 23.85 3.63 -0.44
CA GLY A 126 23.92 2.61 -1.49
C GLY A 126 25.31 1.96 -1.50
N ARG A 127 25.36 0.63 -1.69
CA ARG A 127 26.65 -0.03 -1.94
C ARG A 127 27.25 0.60 -3.19
N LYS A 128 28.32 1.38 -3.02
CA LYS A 128 29.20 1.74 -4.12
C LYS A 128 29.84 0.43 -4.60
N THR A 129 29.37 -0.09 -5.73
CA THR A 129 30.10 -1.08 -6.52
C THR A 129 31.22 -0.37 -7.26
#